data_AF-A0A7V3L4S3-F1
#
_entry.id   AF-A0A7V3L4S3-F1
#
_cell.length_a   1.000
_cell.length_b   1.000
_cell.length_c   1.000
_cell.angle_alpha   90.00
_cell.angle_beta   90.00
_cell.angle_gamma   90.00
#
_symmetry.space_group_name_H-M   'P 1'
#
loop_
_entity.id
_entity.type
_entity.pdbx_description
1 polymer ?
#
loop_
_entity_poly.entity_id
_entity_poly.type
_entity_poly.pdbx_seq_one_letter_code
_entity_poly.pdbx_strand_id
1 'polypeptide(L)' 'KLIAPATPRHNGKVERSHRTDQERFYNDRRFFSLKYLNEQIDRYRRQSNRQPLSCHGWRSAQQMLENYVYLV' A
#
# COMPACT_ATOMS: atom_id res chain seq x y z
N LYS A 1 2.92 16.88 15.94
CA LYS A 1 4.28 16.34 16.18
C LYS A 1 4.84 15.90 14.83
N LEU A 2 5.84 16.59 14.29
CA LEU A 2 6.46 16.18 13.02
C LEU A 2 7.47 15.06 13.28
N ILE A 3 7.61 14.13 12.33
CA ILE A 3 8.67 13.12 12.37
C ILE A 3 9.99 13.82 12.09
N ALA A 4 10.99 13.61 12.94
CA ALA A 4 12.30 14.21 12.76
C ALA A 4 12.97 13.71 11.46
N PRO A 5 13.69 14.59 10.72
CA PRO A 5 14.47 14.19 9.55
C PRO A 5 15.40 13.01 9.86
N ALA A 6 15.64 12.15 8.87
CA ALA A 6 16.54 11.00 8.98
C ALA A 6 16.23 10.05 10.16
N THR A 7 14.95 9.69 10.33
CA THR A 7 14.54 8.65 11.28
C THR A 7 14.01 7.38 10.57
N PRO A 8 14.90 6.52 10.03
CA PRO A 8 14.51 5.30 9.30
C PRO A 8 13.56 4.38 10.06
N ARG A 9 13.66 4.33 11.40
CA ARG A 9 12.74 3.54 12.24
C ARG A 9 11.29 3.96 12.07
N HIS A 10 11.02 5.25 11.91
CA HIS A 10 9.67 5.77 11.68
C HIS A 10 9.19 5.53 10.25
N ASN A 11 10.10 5.47 9.28
CA ASN A 11 9.78 5.23 7.87
C ASN A 11 9.65 3.74 7.50
N GLY A 12 10.02 2.81 8.38
CA GLY A 12 10.08 1.39 8.04
C GLY A 12 8.79 0.78 7.45
N LYS A 13 7.61 1.33 7.78
CA LYS A 13 6.34 0.92 7.15
C LYS A 13 6.26 1.36 5.69
N VAL A 14 6.62 2.61 5.41
CA VAL A 14 6.64 3.19 4.06
C VAL A 14 7.65 2.47 3.19
N GLU A 15 8.87 2.28 3.70
CA GLU A 15 9.93 1.56 2.98
C GLU A 15 9.54 0.11 2.65
N ARG A 16 8.84 -0.58 3.56
CA ARG A 16 8.32 -1.93 3.28
C ARG A 16 7.25 -1.91 2.19
N SER A 17 6.34 -0.93 2.20
CA SER A 17 5.32 -0.78 1.16
C SER A 17 5.98 -0.58 -0.21
N HIS A 18 6.95 0.32 -0.32
CA HIS A 18 7.65 0.57 -1.57
C HIS A 18 8.36 -0.67 -2.12
N ARG A 19 9.02 -1.45 -1.25
CA ARG A 19 9.65 -2.72 -1.67
C ARG A 19 8.60 -3.72 -2.17
N THR A 20 7.50 -3.87 -1.45
CA THR A 20 6.42 -4.79 -1.87
C THR A 20 5.79 -4.36 -3.20
N ASP A 21 5.61 -3.06 -3.43
CA ASP A 21 5.10 -2.56 -4.70
C ASP A 21 6.11 -2.76 -5.84
N GLN A 22 7.41 -2.61 -5.57
CA GLN A 22 8.47 -2.95 -6.51
C GLN A 22 8.38 -4.42 -6.92
N GLU A 23 8.31 -5.32 -5.95
CA GLU A 23 8.27 -6.77 -6.15
C GLU A 23 7.00 -7.22 -6.88
N ARG A 24 5.82 -6.73 -6.48
CA ARG A 24 4.52 -7.24 -6.97
C ARG A 24 3.97 -6.51 -8.19
N PHE A 25 4.37 -5.27 -8.42
CA PHE A 25 3.79 -4.45 -9.48
C PHE A 25 4.83 -4.05 -10.53
N TYR A 26 5.96 -3.48 -10.12
CA TYR A 26 6.89 -2.86 -11.07
C TYR A 26 7.83 -3.85 -11.76
N ASN A 27 8.27 -4.91 -11.08
CA ASN A 27 9.22 -5.88 -11.67
C ASN A 27 8.64 -6.65 -12.86
N ASP A 28 7.39 -7.12 -12.73
CA ASP A 28 6.79 -8.06 -13.67
C ASP A 28 5.94 -7.41 -14.77
N ARG A 29 5.59 -6.12 -14.62
CA ARG A 29 4.71 -5.42 -15.57
C ARG A 29 5.49 -4.64 -16.61
N ARG A 30 4.91 -4.54 -17.80
CA ARG A 30 5.33 -3.62 -18.86
C ARG A 30 4.21 -2.62 -19.09
N PHE A 31 4.58 -1.36 -19.33
CA PHE A 31 3.64 -0.27 -19.53
C PHE A 31 3.86 0.33 -20.91
N PHE A 32 2.78 0.55 -21.64
CA PHE A 32 2.82 1.03 -23.03
C PHE A 32 2.42 2.52 -23.15
N SER A 33 1.83 3.09 -22.10
CA SER A 33 1.49 4.51 -21.99
C SER A 33 1.27 4.91 -20.54
N LEU A 34 1.31 6.22 -20.25
CA LEU A 34 0.99 6.76 -18.93
C LEU A 34 -0.47 6.47 -18.53
N LYS A 35 -1.41 6.54 -19.47
CA LYS A 35 -2.82 6.17 -19.22
C LYS A 35 -2.93 4.72 -18.76
N TYR A 36 -2.28 3.80 -19.48
CA TYR A 36 -2.27 2.39 -19.12
C TYR A 36 -1.64 2.16 -17.74
N LEU A 37 -0.51 2.81 -17.44
CA LEU A 37 0.11 2.75 -16.12
C LEU A 37 -0.87 3.15 -15.01
N ASN A 38 -1.56 4.29 -15.16
CA ASN A 38 -2.50 4.79 -14.16
C ASN A 38 -3.66 3.81 -13.93
N GLU A 39 -4.25 3.26 -15.00
CA GLU A 39 -5.31 2.26 -14.89
C GLU A 39 -4.84 1.00 -14.14
N GLN A 40 -3.62 0.55 -14.40
CA GLN A 40 -3.03 -0.63 -13.76
C GLN A 40 -2.68 -0.36 -12.29
N ILE A 41 -2.15 0.83 -11.97
CA ILE A 41 -1.88 1.26 -10.59
C ILE A 41 -3.19 1.31 -9.80
N ASP A 42 -4.26 1.87 -10.36
CA ASP A 42 -5.55 1.93 -9.66
C ASP A 42 -6.12 0.55 -9.36
N ARG A 43 -6.01 -0.40 -10.30
CA ARG A 43 -6.40 -1.80 -10.09
C ARG A 43 -5.55 -2.45 -9.00
N TYR A 44 -4.22 -2.31 -9.08
CA TYR A 44 -3.30 -2.86 -8.09
C TYR A 44 -3.55 -2.28 -6.70
N ARG A 45 -3.74 -0.95 -6.57
CA ARG A 45 -4.04 -0.27 -5.31
C ARG A 45 -5.35 -0.77 -4.68
N ARG A 46 -6.38 -1.03 -5.48
CA ARG A 46 -7.63 -1.63 -4.97
C ARG A 46 -7.39 -3.06 -4.46
N GLN A 47 -6.62 -3.86 -5.21
CA GLN A 47 -6.33 -5.23 -4.84
C GLN A 47 -5.47 -5.31 -3.57
N SER A 48 -4.38 -4.55 -3.49
CA SER A 48 -3.47 -4.56 -2.34
C SER A 48 -4.17 -4.12 -1.06
N ASN A 49 -5.02 -3.08 -1.13
CA ASN A 49 -5.78 -2.62 0.04
C ASN A 49 -6.88 -3.59 0.49
N ARG A 50 -7.34 -4.49 -0.39
CA ARG A 50 -8.34 -5.52 -0.08
C ARG A 50 -7.73 -6.84 0.36
N GLN A 51 -6.42 -7.02 0.23
CA GLN A 51 -5.75 -8.24 0.66
C GLN A 51 -5.75 -8.32 2.20
N PRO A 52 -6.17 -9.46 2.78
CA PRO A 52 -6.11 -9.64 4.23
C PRO A 52 -4.67 -9.72 4.70
N LEU A 53 -4.40 -9.10 5.85
CA LEU A 53 -3.07 -9.06 6.47
C LEU A 53 -3.14 -9.77 7.82
N SER A 54 -2.20 -10.68 8.08
CA SER A 54 -2.13 -11.42 9.36
C SER A 54 -1.99 -10.48 10.55
N CYS A 55 -1.22 -9.39 10.41
CA CYS A 55 -1.05 -8.37 11.44
C CYS A 55 -2.32 -7.59 11.78
N HIS A 56 -3.37 -7.65 10.95
CA HIS A 56 -4.68 -7.05 11.20
C HIS A 56 -5.73 -8.07 11.66
N GLY A 57 -5.32 -9.28 12.08
CA GLY A 57 -6.25 -10.36 12.40
C GLY A 57 -7.03 -10.84 11.19
N TRP A 58 -6.34 -10.98 10.04
CA TRP A 58 -6.90 -11.40 8.75
C TRP A 58 -7.91 -10.42 8.14
N ARG A 59 -7.89 -9.15 8.57
CA ARG A 59 -8.62 -8.05 7.93
C ARG A 59 -7.75 -7.34 6.91
N SER A 60 -8.38 -6.78 5.89
CA SER A 60 -7.69 -5.96 4.88
C SER A 60 -7.42 -4.55 5.39
N ALA A 61 -6.51 -3.82 4.74
CA ALA A 61 -6.24 -2.42 5.08
C ALA A 61 -7.49 -1.55 4.90
N GLN A 62 -8.30 -1.84 3.88
CA GLN A 62 -9.59 -1.20 3.66
C GLN A 62 -10.55 -1.44 4.85
N GLN A 63 -10.69 -2.68 5.31
CA GLN A 63 -11.54 -3.01 6.45
C GLN A 63 -11.05 -2.34 7.75
N MET A 64 -9.73 -2.26 7.95
CA MET A 64 -9.16 -1.56 9.10
C MET A 64 -9.48 -0.06 9.05
N LEU A 65 -9.43 0.56 7.87
CA LEU A 65 -9.80 1.95 7.68
C LEU A 65 -11.28 2.19 7.95
N GLU A 66 -12.16 1.35 7.39
CA GLU A 66 -13.60 1.40 7.63
C GLU A 66 -13.90 1.32 9.13
N ASN A 67 -13.34 0.31 9.82
CA ASN A 67 -13.50 0.18 11.27
C ASN A 67 -13.03 1.43 12.02
N TYR A 68 -11.89 2.02 11.66
CA TYR A 68 -11.40 3.24 12.29
C TYR A 68 -12.36 4.42 12.08
N VAL A 69 -12.87 4.61 10.86
CA VAL A 69 -13.79 5.71 10.52
C VAL A 69 -15.14 5.57 11.23
N TYR A 70 -15.64 4.36 11.42
CA TYR A 70 -16.92 4.12 12.12
C TYR A 70 -16.81 4.00 13.64
N LEU A 71 -15.58 3.90 14.19
CA LEU A 71 -15.33 3.86 15.64
C LEU A 71 -15.00 5.24 16.24
N VAL A 72 -14.81 6.26 15.39
CA VAL A 72 -14.65 7.68 15.75
C VAL A 72 -15.95 8.41 15.50
#